data_AF-M3ICE5-F1
#
_entry.id   AF-M3ICE5-F1
#
_cell.length_a   1.000
_cell.length_b   1.000
_cell.length_c   1.000
_cell.angle_alpha   90.00
_cell.angle_beta   90.00
_cell.angle_gamma   90.00
#
_symmetry.space_group_name_H-M   'P 1'
#
loop_
_entity.id
_entity.type
_entity.pdbx_description
1 polymer ?
#
loop_
_entity_poly.entity_id
_entity_poly.type
_entity_poly.pdbx_seq_one_letter_code
_entity_poly.pdbx_strand_id
1 'polypeptide(L)'
;MFQNAIEKLDCCRNRFIFSLFFINGIFKSENRSDFRDYYNASIRFTQENNLYNLDQIEVILAKLRSGEIKIEEIFTPKVFLQLKDMMEGVGSYIYPPTFAFLLIPISLFPYGIASAIFLTLNFLALLGSLYILSIRFHRKGNLLFIIALCILNLKFLENHQNNNQVSLILIFLILTSVHTNKNWLSGFYFLSQS
;
A
#
# COMPACT_ATOMS: atom_id res chain seq x y z
N MET A 1 -25.34 25.38 25.35
CA MET A 1 -26.12 24.79 24.23
C MET A 1 -25.43 25.01 22.88
N PHE A 2 -24.92 26.22 22.60
CA PHE A 2 -24.24 26.57 21.34
C PHE A 2 -22.91 25.82 21.09
N GLN A 3 -22.08 25.63 22.13
CA GLN A 3 -20.81 24.89 22.03
C GLN A 3 -21.00 23.41 21.64
N ASN A 4 -22.02 22.74 22.22
CA ASN A 4 -22.39 21.37 21.87
C ASN A 4 -22.90 21.23 20.43
N ALA A 5 -23.55 22.27 19.90
CA ALA A 5 -24.04 22.27 18.52
C ALA A 5 -22.89 22.45 17.52
N ILE A 6 -21.91 23.30 17.83
CA ILE A 6 -20.70 23.50 17.02
C ILE A 6 -19.84 22.22 17.03
N GLU A 7 -19.59 21.61 18.20
CA GLU A 7 -18.85 20.34 18.28
C GLU A 7 -19.55 19.19 17.53
N LYS A 8 -20.89 19.13 17.58
CA LYS A 8 -21.66 18.15 16.80
C LYS A 8 -21.59 18.43 15.30
N LEU A 9 -21.68 19.68 14.86
CA LEU A 9 -21.56 20.05 13.46
C LEU A 9 -20.16 19.76 12.91
N ASP A 10 -19.11 20.06 13.68
CA ASP A 10 -17.74 19.72 13.33
C ASP A 10 -17.54 18.21 13.26
N CYS A 11 -18.05 17.45 14.23
CA CYS A 11 -18.00 15.99 14.20
C CYS A 11 -18.67 15.42 12.94
N CYS A 12 -19.85 15.91 12.56
CA CYS A 12 -20.57 15.46 11.36
C CYS A 12 -19.85 15.84 10.05
N ARG A 13 -19.38 17.09 9.93
CA ARG A 13 -18.64 17.57 8.75
C ARG A 13 -17.31 16.84 8.56
N ASN A 14 -16.63 16.53 9.65
CA ASN A 14 -15.30 15.89 9.58
C ASN A 14 -15.40 14.38 9.30
N ARG A 15 -16.43 13.70 9.84
CA ARG A 15 -16.76 12.32 9.45
C ARG A 15 -17.05 12.20 7.96
N PHE A 16 -17.69 13.20 7.38
CA PHE A 16 -17.95 13.27 5.94
C PHE A 16 -16.65 13.33 5.11
N ILE A 17 -15.66 14.13 5.52
CA ILE A 17 -14.36 14.21 4.82
C ILE A 17 -13.63 12.86 4.81
N PHE A 18 -13.53 12.19 5.96
CA PHE A 18 -12.90 10.87 6.04
C PHE A 18 -13.66 9.81 5.24
N SER A 19 -14.99 9.89 5.21
CA SER A 19 -15.83 8.99 4.41
C SER A 19 -15.62 9.21 2.92
N LEU A 20 -15.58 10.47 2.47
CA LEU A 20 -15.28 10.82 1.07
C LEU A 20 -13.89 10.36 0.66
N PHE A 21 -12.89 10.56 1.53
CA PHE A 21 -11.54 10.07 1.31
C PHE A 21 -11.54 8.55 1.11
N PHE A 22 -12.19 7.80 2.01
CA PHE A 22 -12.28 6.35 1.89
C PHE A 22 -13.00 5.89 0.62
N ILE A 23 -14.18 6.46 0.32
CA ILE A 23 -15.00 6.12 -0.84
C ILE A 23 -14.24 6.37 -2.15
N ASN A 24 -13.56 7.51 -2.27
CA ASN A 24 -12.73 7.82 -3.44
C ASN A 24 -11.64 6.75 -3.65
N GLY A 25 -11.10 6.19 -2.57
CA GLY A 25 -10.08 5.14 -2.66
C GLY A 25 -10.67 3.84 -3.17
N ILE A 26 -11.87 3.47 -2.69
CA ILE A 26 -12.58 2.28 -3.16
C ILE A 26 -12.85 2.36 -4.66
N PHE A 27 -13.29 3.52 -5.17
CA PHE A 27 -13.50 3.68 -6.62
C PHE A 27 -12.22 3.53 -7.47
N LYS A 28 -11.04 3.64 -6.85
CA LYS A 28 -9.74 3.52 -7.51
C LYS A 28 -9.06 2.19 -7.23
N SER A 29 -9.69 1.26 -6.49
CA SER A 29 -9.02 0.03 -6.04
C SER A 29 -8.58 -0.90 -7.19
N GLU A 30 -9.25 -0.82 -8.34
CA GLU A 30 -8.90 -1.59 -9.54
C GLU A 30 -7.76 -0.96 -10.36
N ASN A 31 -7.38 0.29 -10.09
CA ASN A 31 -6.29 0.93 -10.79
C ASN A 31 -4.97 0.22 -10.51
N ARG A 32 -4.03 0.34 -11.45
CA ARG A 32 -2.64 -0.08 -11.21
C ARG A 32 -2.09 0.74 -10.04
N SER A 33 -1.53 0.03 -9.07
CA SER A 33 -1.04 0.60 -7.81
C SER A 33 0.18 -0.18 -7.34
N ASP A 34 0.93 0.37 -6.39
CA ASP A 34 2.09 -0.32 -5.81
C ASP A 34 1.65 -1.62 -5.12
N PHE A 35 0.41 -1.68 -4.58
CA PHE A 35 -0.20 -2.90 -4.05
C PHE A 35 -0.15 -4.07 -5.04
N ARG A 36 -0.26 -3.80 -6.36
CA ARG A 36 -0.22 -4.84 -7.39
C ARG A 36 1.09 -5.61 -7.40
N ASP A 37 2.21 -4.97 -7.09
CA ASP A 37 3.51 -5.63 -7.01
C ASP A 37 3.56 -6.60 -5.83
N TYR A 38 3.03 -6.19 -4.68
CA TYR A 38 2.94 -7.07 -3.50
C TYR A 38 1.97 -8.23 -3.72
N TYR A 39 0.82 -7.98 -4.35
CA TYR A 39 -0.18 -9.01 -4.70
C TYR A 39 0.40 -10.05 -5.67
N ASN A 40 1.10 -9.60 -6.71
CA ASN A 40 1.74 -10.51 -7.66
C ASN A 40 2.86 -11.31 -6.99
N ALA A 41 3.65 -10.68 -6.12
CA ALA A 41 4.68 -11.36 -5.36
C ALA A 41 4.10 -12.43 -4.41
N SER A 42 3.00 -12.15 -3.70
CA SER A 42 2.37 -13.12 -2.80
C SER A 42 1.79 -14.33 -3.54
N ILE A 43 1.23 -14.12 -4.74
CA ILE A 43 0.79 -15.23 -5.61
C ILE A 43 1.98 -16.06 -6.08
N ARG A 44 3.05 -15.43 -6.61
CA ARG A 44 4.25 -16.14 -7.06
C ARG A 44 4.85 -16.98 -5.94
N PHE A 45 4.95 -16.42 -4.75
CA PHE A 45 5.42 -17.15 -3.57
C PHE A 45 4.58 -18.38 -3.25
N THR A 46 3.25 -18.25 -3.31
CA THR A 46 2.32 -19.37 -3.07
C THR A 46 2.47 -20.47 -4.11
N GLN A 47 2.93 -20.12 -5.32
CA GLN A 47 3.21 -21.05 -6.42
C GLN A 47 4.64 -21.58 -6.40
N GLU A 48 5.41 -21.33 -5.34
CA GLU A 48 6.84 -21.68 -5.21
C GLU A 48 7.73 -21.05 -6.31
N ASN A 49 7.23 -20.00 -6.97
CA ASN A 49 7.96 -19.24 -7.99
C ASN A 49 8.83 -18.16 -7.35
N ASN A 50 9.85 -17.71 -8.09
CA ASN A 50 10.69 -16.59 -7.69
C ASN A 50 9.85 -15.30 -7.52
N LEU A 51 9.84 -14.75 -6.30
CA LEU A 51 9.16 -13.50 -5.92
C LEU A 51 9.47 -12.34 -6.88
N TYR A 52 10.75 -12.21 -7.24
CA TYR A 52 11.30 -11.10 -8.01
C TYR A 52 11.14 -11.29 -9.52
N ASN A 53 10.66 -12.47 -9.96
CA ASN A 53 10.43 -12.80 -11.37
C ASN A 53 11.69 -12.59 -12.24
N LEU A 54 12.86 -12.88 -11.68
CA LEU A 54 14.15 -12.71 -12.36
C LEU A 54 14.32 -13.73 -13.49
N ASP A 55 13.63 -14.86 -13.41
CA ASP A 55 13.68 -15.93 -14.41
C ASP A 55 13.17 -15.45 -15.79
N GLN A 56 12.30 -14.44 -15.82
CA GLN A 56 11.89 -13.79 -17.08
C GLN A 56 13.02 -13.01 -17.76
N ILE A 57 14.00 -12.51 -17.00
CA ILE A 57 15.19 -11.88 -17.58
C ILE A 57 15.98 -12.90 -18.39
N GLU A 58 16.12 -14.13 -17.87
CA GLU A 58 16.80 -15.21 -18.59
C GLU A 58 16.04 -15.61 -19.87
N VAL A 59 14.71 -15.64 -19.82
CA VAL A 59 13.86 -15.88 -21.01
C VAL A 59 14.05 -14.78 -22.06
N ILE A 60 14.04 -13.51 -21.67
CA ILE A 60 14.27 -12.37 -22.59
C ILE A 60 15.67 -12.47 -23.20
N LEU A 61 16.69 -12.75 -22.38
CA LEU A 61 18.07 -12.91 -22.85
C LEU A 61 18.22 -14.09 -23.81
N ALA A 62 17.52 -15.21 -23.58
CA ALA A 62 17.51 -16.35 -24.48
C ALA A 62 16.86 -16.03 -25.84
N LYS A 63 15.78 -15.25 -25.87
CA LYS A 63 15.12 -14.79 -27.10
C LYS A 63 15.97 -13.80 -27.91
N LEU A 64 16.72 -12.94 -27.22
CA LEU A 64 17.68 -12.03 -27.86
C LEU A 64 18.87 -12.80 -28.44
N ARG A 65 19.40 -13.80 -27.72
CA ARG A 65 20.55 -14.61 -28.17
C ARG A 65 20.20 -15.58 -29.30
N SER A 66 18.99 -16.11 -29.33
CA SER A 66 18.52 -17.01 -30.39
C SER A 66 18.16 -16.29 -31.69
N GLY A 67 18.15 -14.95 -31.70
CA GLY A 67 17.77 -14.15 -32.87
C GLY A 67 16.26 -14.11 -33.13
N GLU A 68 15.45 -14.65 -32.22
CA GLU A 68 13.98 -14.58 -32.27
C GLU A 68 13.49 -13.13 -32.06
N ILE A 69 14.23 -12.35 -31.27
CA ILE A 69 14.12 -10.89 -31.19
C ILE A 69 15.43 -10.30 -31.72
N LYS A 70 15.37 -9.68 -32.90
CA LYS A 70 16.51 -8.96 -33.46
C LYS A 70 16.68 -7.62 -32.77
N ILE A 71 17.92 -7.29 -32.39
CA ILE A 71 18.24 -6.03 -31.71
C ILE A 71 17.87 -4.82 -32.59
N GLU A 72 18.00 -4.97 -33.90
CA GLU A 72 17.64 -3.95 -34.88
C GLU A 72 16.13 -3.65 -34.92
N GLU A 73 15.28 -4.61 -34.51
CA GLU A 73 13.82 -4.50 -34.56
C GLU A 73 13.20 -4.11 -33.22
N ILE A 74 13.99 -3.92 -32.16
CA ILE A 74 13.54 -3.60 -30.79
C ILE A 74 12.66 -2.34 -30.74
N PHE A 75 12.93 -1.35 -31.61
CA PHE A 75 12.18 -0.10 -31.67
C PHE A 75 10.95 -0.17 -32.59
N THR A 76 10.70 -1.29 -33.25
CA THR A 76 9.44 -1.47 -33.98
C THR A 76 8.30 -1.57 -32.96
N PRO A 77 7.13 -0.97 -33.22
CA PRO A 77 6.02 -0.94 -32.26
C PRO A 77 5.62 -2.33 -31.76
N LYS A 78 5.66 -3.33 -32.64
CA LYS A 78 5.28 -4.72 -32.33
C LYS A 78 6.25 -5.37 -31.35
N VAL A 79 7.56 -5.30 -31.63
CA VAL A 79 8.60 -5.90 -30.77
C VAL A 79 8.74 -5.12 -29.46
N PHE A 80 8.61 -3.79 -29.51
CA PHE A 80 8.60 -2.95 -28.31
C PHE A 80 7.45 -3.31 -27.37
N LEU A 81 6.23 -3.48 -27.88
CA LEU A 81 5.07 -3.90 -27.07
C LEU A 81 5.31 -5.30 -26.47
N GLN A 82 5.82 -6.24 -27.27
CA GLN A 82 6.15 -7.58 -26.77
C GLN A 82 7.21 -7.55 -25.67
N LEU A 83 8.29 -6.78 -25.83
CA LEU A 83 9.32 -6.61 -24.81
C LEU A 83 8.77 -5.93 -23.56
N LYS A 84 7.92 -4.90 -23.73
CA LYS A 84 7.26 -4.22 -22.61
C LYS A 84 6.38 -5.17 -21.82
N ASP A 85 5.60 -6.02 -22.49
CA ASP A 85 4.74 -7.02 -21.85
C ASP A 85 5.58 -8.10 -21.14
N MET A 86 6.68 -8.53 -21.76
CA MET A 86 7.63 -9.49 -21.16
C MET A 86 8.40 -8.90 -19.97
N MET A 87 8.63 -7.58 -19.96
CA MET A 87 9.26 -6.89 -18.84
C MET A 87 8.27 -6.48 -17.75
N GLU A 88 6.96 -6.64 -17.98
CA GLU A 88 5.95 -6.23 -17.02
C GLU A 88 6.05 -7.08 -15.73
N GLY A 89 6.37 -6.43 -14.62
CA GLY A 89 6.45 -7.10 -13.31
C GLY A 89 7.76 -7.87 -13.07
N VAL A 90 8.77 -7.69 -13.93
CA VAL A 90 10.16 -8.12 -13.69
C VAL A 90 10.83 -7.12 -12.75
N GLY A 91 11.32 -7.60 -11.60
CA GLY A 91 11.96 -6.74 -10.60
C GLY A 91 11.08 -5.63 -10.02
N SER A 92 9.77 -5.64 -10.27
CA SER A 92 8.85 -4.60 -9.79
C SER A 92 8.61 -4.70 -8.28
N TYR A 93 8.67 -5.92 -7.75
CA TYR A 93 8.70 -6.16 -6.32
C TYR A 93 10.12 -5.97 -5.80
N ILE A 94 10.37 -4.91 -5.04
CA ILE A 94 11.69 -4.58 -4.48
C ILE A 94 11.74 -4.67 -2.95
N TYR A 95 10.65 -5.12 -2.33
CA TYR A 95 10.46 -5.10 -0.88
C TYR A 95 10.90 -6.41 -0.21
N PRO A 96 11.12 -6.41 1.12
CA PRO A 96 11.43 -7.62 1.88
C PRO A 96 10.32 -8.68 1.73
N PRO A 97 10.66 -9.98 1.57
CA PRO A 97 9.69 -11.07 1.38
C PRO A 97 8.60 -11.16 2.44
N THR A 98 8.84 -10.65 3.65
CA THR A 98 7.89 -10.61 4.76
C THR A 98 6.58 -9.91 4.39
N PHE A 99 6.63 -8.88 3.53
CA PHE A 99 5.42 -8.21 3.04
C PHE A 99 4.60 -9.07 2.08
N ALA A 100 5.25 -9.78 1.16
CA ALA A 100 4.56 -10.71 0.27
C ALA A 100 3.89 -11.83 1.08
N PHE A 101 4.58 -12.34 2.11
CA PHE A 101 4.04 -13.35 3.02
C PHE A 101 2.81 -12.85 3.78
N LEU A 102 2.87 -11.66 4.37
CA LEU A 102 1.74 -11.07 5.12
C LEU A 102 0.47 -10.92 4.26
N LEU A 103 0.63 -10.78 2.95
CA LEU A 103 -0.45 -10.54 2.01
C LEU A 103 -1.03 -11.80 1.40
N ILE A 104 -0.44 -12.98 1.63
CA ILE A 104 -0.94 -14.27 1.15
C ILE A 104 -2.45 -14.45 1.44
N PRO A 105 -2.95 -14.22 2.66
CA PRO A 105 -4.37 -14.41 2.96
C PRO A 105 -5.29 -13.50 2.13
N ILE A 106 -4.84 -12.30 1.80
CA ILE A 106 -5.61 -11.32 1.04
C ILE A 106 -5.52 -11.61 -0.47
N SER A 107 -4.41 -12.18 -0.94
CA SER A 107 -4.25 -12.58 -2.35
C SER A 107 -5.05 -13.81 -2.77
N LEU A 108 -5.76 -14.46 -1.83
CA LEU A 108 -6.77 -15.49 -2.16
C LEU A 108 -7.99 -14.89 -2.87
N PHE A 109 -8.21 -13.58 -2.75
CA PHE A 109 -9.29 -12.88 -3.44
C PHE A 109 -8.80 -12.30 -4.78
N PRO A 110 -9.70 -12.08 -5.76
CA PRO A 110 -9.38 -11.34 -6.98
C PRO A 110 -8.79 -9.96 -6.66
N TYR A 111 -7.84 -9.50 -7.50
CA TYR A 111 -7.06 -8.27 -7.29
C TYR A 111 -7.90 -7.06 -6.83
N GLY A 112 -9.05 -6.78 -7.46
CA GLY A 112 -9.90 -5.64 -7.08
C GLY A 112 -10.42 -5.73 -5.65
N ILE A 113 -10.84 -6.93 -5.21
CA ILE A 113 -11.29 -7.20 -3.85
C ILE A 113 -10.11 -7.16 -2.88
N ALA A 114 -8.99 -7.80 -3.22
CA ALA A 114 -7.76 -7.79 -2.43
C ALA A 114 -7.27 -6.35 -2.19
N SER A 115 -7.29 -5.52 -3.23
CA SER A 115 -6.91 -4.11 -3.20
C SER A 115 -7.85 -3.29 -2.33
N ALA A 116 -9.16 -3.51 -2.41
CA ALA A 116 -10.14 -2.84 -1.56
C ALA A 116 -9.99 -3.23 -0.07
N ILE A 117 -9.73 -4.50 0.22
CA ILE A 117 -9.41 -4.98 1.57
C ILE A 117 -8.14 -4.29 2.07
N PHE A 118 -7.08 -4.28 1.27
CA PHE A 118 -5.81 -3.66 1.64
C PHE A 118 -5.93 -2.15 1.87
N LEU A 119 -6.69 -1.45 1.02
CA LEU A 119 -7.02 -0.04 1.20
C LEU A 119 -7.75 0.19 2.53
N THR A 120 -8.71 -0.68 2.87
CA THR A 120 -9.45 -0.62 4.13
C THR A 120 -8.51 -0.79 5.33
N LEU A 121 -7.57 -1.72 5.26
CA LEU A 121 -6.55 -1.89 6.30
C LEU A 121 -5.65 -0.65 6.43
N ASN A 122 -5.20 -0.06 5.31
CA ASN A 122 -4.43 1.19 5.31
C ASN A 122 -5.23 2.36 5.91
N PHE A 123 -6.52 2.45 5.62
CA PHE A 123 -7.38 3.48 6.19
C PHE A 123 -7.55 3.32 7.70
N LEU A 124 -7.76 2.09 8.19
CA LEU A 124 -7.80 1.81 9.62
C LEU A 124 -6.45 2.09 10.30
N ALA A 125 -5.34 1.77 9.65
CA ALA A 125 -4.00 2.07 10.12
C ALA A 125 -3.74 3.58 10.24
N LEU A 126 -4.24 4.38 9.28
CA LEU A 126 -4.22 5.84 9.36
C LEU A 126 -5.02 6.34 10.57
N LEU A 127 -6.26 5.87 10.75
CA LEU A 127 -7.10 6.28 11.89
C LEU A 127 -6.45 5.90 13.23
N GLY A 128 -5.89 4.69 13.34
CA GLY A 128 -5.15 4.24 14.51
C GLY A 128 -3.92 5.09 14.79
N SER A 129 -3.15 5.44 13.75
CA SER A 129 -1.97 6.32 13.86
C SER A 129 -2.34 7.70 14.38
N LEU A 130 -3.37 8.33 13.79
CA LEU A 130 -3.88 9.63 14.23
C LEU A 130 -4.38 9.58 15.68
N TYR A 131 -5.03 8.50 16.08
CA TYR A 131 -5.48 8.31 17.46
C TYR A 131 -4.29 8.21 18.44
N ILE A 132 -3.29 7.38 18.15
CA ILE A 132 -2.08 7.25 18.98
C ILE A 132 -1.36 8.59 19.12
N LEU A 133 -1.18 9.32 18.01
CA LEU A 133 -0.59 10.66 18.03
C LEU A 133 -1.41 11.62 18.90
N SER A 134 -2.74 11.62 18.77
CA SER A 134 -3.60 12.48 19.60
C SER A 134 -3.43 12.23 21.09
N ILE A 135 -3.24 10.96 21.52
CA ILE A 135 -2.97 10.62 22.91
C ILE A 135 -1.60 11.16 23.32
N ARG A 136 -0.55 10.90 22.53
CA ARG A 136 0.82 11.30 22.87
C ARG A 136 1.03 12.80 22.98
N PHE A 137 0.29 13.58 22.20
CA PHE A 137 0.34 15.04 22.27
C PHE A 137 -0.63 15.64 23.30
N HIS A 138 -1.27 14.82 24.15
CA HIS A 138 -2.30 15.25 25.10
C HIS A 138 -3.47 16.00 24.44
N ARG A 139 -3.78 15.63 23.19
CA ARG A 139 -4.86 16.18 22.36
C ARG A 139 -5.92 15.11 22.06
N LYS A 140 -6.16 14.17 22.99
CA LYS A 140 -7.10 13.06 22.80
C LYS A 140 -8.48 13.59 22.40
N GLY A 141 -9.00 13.13 21.27
CA GLY A 141 -10.30 13.57 20.74
C GLY A 141 -10.33 14.98 20.17
N ASN A 142 -9.19 15.68 20.11
CA ASN A 142 -9.11 17.01 19.49
C ASN A 142 -9.11 16.87 17.96
N LEU A 143 -10.29 17.05 17.37
CA LEU A 143 -10.49 16.92 15.92
C LEU A 143 -9.71 17.97 15.11
N LEU A 144 -9.56 19.20 15.62
CA LEU A 144 -8.79 20.25 14.94
C LEU A 144 -7.32 19.86 14.80
N PHE A 145 -6.74 19.25 15.84
CA PHE A 145 -5.39 18.72 15.79
C PHE A 145 -5.25 17.62 14.72
N ILE A 146 -6.21 16.69 14.65
CA ILE A 146 -6.22 15.62 13.64
C ILE A 146 -6.33 16.20 12.22
N ILE A 147 -7.24 17.13 11.99
CA ILE A 147 -7.43 17.78 10.69
C ILE A 147 -6.17 18.54 10.28
N ALA A 148 -5.55 19.28 11.22
CA ALA A 148 -4.31 19.97 10.95
C ALA A 148 -3.21 18.99 10.50
N LEU A 149 -3.06 17.84 11.16
CA LEU A 149 -2.12 16.79 10.73
C LEU A 149 -2.45 16.26 9.33
N CYS A 150 -3.72 16.02 9.02
CA CYS A 150 -4.14 15.56 7.69
C CYS A 150 -3.86 16.61 6.60
N ILE A 151 -4.15 17.89 6.86
CA ILE A 151 -3.90 18.98 5.90
C ILE A 151 -2.40 19.15 5.65
N LEU A 152 -1.58 19.14 6.71
CA LEU A 152 -0.13 19.24 6.59
C LEU A 152 0.47 18.10 5.76
N ASN A 153 -0.19 16.93 5.74
CA ASN A 153 0.25 15.73 5.02
C ASN A 153 -0.66 15.38 3.82
N LEU A 154 -1.45 16.33 3.30
CA LEU A 154 -2.49 16.03 2.32
C LEU A 154 -1.93 15.35 1.06
N LYS A 155 -0.82 15.86 0.51
CA LYS A 155 -0.16 15.27 -0.68
C LYS A 155 0.32 13.85 -0.42
N PHE A 156 0.84 13.60 0.78
CA PHE A 156 1.30 12.28 1.18
C PHE A 156 0.12 11.30 1.26
N LEU A 157 -0.99 11.71 1.88
CA LEU A 157 -2.21 10.90 1.99
C LEU A 157 -2.84 10.62 0.63
N GLU A 158 -2.89 11.62 -0.25
CA GLU A 158 -3.39 11.48 -1.62
C GLU A 158 -2.54 10.50 -2.43
N ASN A 159 -1.21 10.62 -2.37
CA ASN A 159 -0.30 9.69 -3.05
C ASN A 159 -0.47 8.25 -2.53
N HIS A 160 -0.60 8.10 -1.21
CA HIS A 160 -0.83 6.79 -0.59
C HIS A 160 -2.13 6.14 -1.03
N GLN A 161 -3.20 6.92 -1.10
CA GLN A 161 -4.50 6.44 -1.54
C GLN A 161 -4.50 6.08 -3.03
N ASN A 162 -3.87 6.92 -3.88
CA ASN A 162 -3.82 6.68 -5.32
C ASN A 162 -2.96 5.46 -5.68
N ASN A 163 -1.89 5.21 -4.93
CA ASN A 163 -0.96 4.10 -5.19
C ASN A 163 -1.16 2.90 -4.25
N ASN A 164 -2.17 2.93 -3.37
CA ASN A 164 -2.45 1.92 -2.35
C ASN A 164 -1.17 1.40 -1.67
N GLN A 165 -0.33 2.34 -1.19
CA GLN A 165 1.00 2.05 -0.66
C GLN A 165 0.95 1.47 0.77
N VAL A 166 1.89 0.58 1.09
CA VAL A 166 1.97 -0.09 2.40
C VAL A 166 2.38 0.80 3.58
N SER A 167 2.87 2.02 3.31
CA SER A 167 3.56 2.80 4.35
C SER A 167 2.64 3.23 5.51
N LEU A 168 1.33 3.36 5.29
CA LEU A 168 0.40 3.71 6.37
C LEU A 168 0.29 2.59 7.42
N ILE A 169 0.29 1.33 6.98
CA ILE A 169 0.39 0.17 7.88
C ILE A 169 1.73 0.20 8.62
N LEU A 170 2.83 0.46 7.94
CA LEU A 170 4.16 0.57 8.57
C LEU A 170 4.21 1.64 9.66
N ILE A 171 3.74 2.86 9.35
CA ILE A 171 3.65 3.95 10.32
C ILE A 171 2.83 3.53 11.53
N PHE A 172 1.69 2.86 11.31
CA PHE A 172 0.86 2.37 12.40
C PHE A 172 1.57 1.32 13.27
N LEU A 173 2.28 0.37 12.67
CA LEU A 173 3.03 -0.66 13.40
C LEU A 173 4.17 -0.04 14.21
N ILE A 174 4.90 0.93 13.65
CA ILE A 174 5.96 1.67 14.35
C ILE A 174 5.36 2.45 15.52
N LEU A 175 4.30 3.22 15.29
CA LEU A 175 3.65 4.00 16.35
C LEU A 175 3.10 3.11 17.45
N THR A 176 2.50 1.96 17.10
CA THR A 176 2.00 0.98 18.05
C THR A 176 3.14 0.38 18.87
N SER A 177 4.22 -0.04 18.21
CA SER A 177 5.43 -0.58 18.85
C SER A 177 6.01 0.39 19.87
N VAL A 178 6.18 1.67 19.49
CA VAL A 178 6.69 2.72 20.38
C VAL A 178 5.66 3.12 21.45
N HIS A 179 4.37 2.90 21.21
CA HIS A 179 3.30 3.19 22.18
C HIS A 179 3.17 2.10 23.24
N THR A 180 3.44 0.84 22.88
CA THR A 180 3.41 -0.28 23.82
C THR A 180 4.73 -0.40 24.58
N ASN A 181 4.71 -0.21 25.91
CA ASN A 181 5.86 -0.43 26.80
C ASN A 181 6.23 -1.92 27.00
N LYS A 182 5.84 -2.83 26.09
CA LYS A 182 6.09 -4.28 26.18
C LYS A 182 7.13 -4.69 25.15
N ASN A 183 8.38 -4.90 25.61
CA ASN A 183 9.56 -5.18 24.80
C ASN A 183 9.43 -6.40 23.85
N TRP A 184 8.57 -7.37 24.17
CA TRP A 184 8.36 -8.55 23.32
C TRP A 184 7.37 -8.27 22.16
N LEU A 185 6.36 -7.42 22.38
CA LEU A 185 5.42 -6.98 21.35
C LEU A 185 6.08 -6.02 20.37
N SER A 186 6.95 -5.13 20.86
CA SER A 186 7.74 -4.24 20.00
C SER A 186 8.67 -5.01 19.07
N GLY A 187 9.26 -6.11 19.55
CA GLY A 187 10.11 -6.99 18.73
C GLY A 187 9.35 -7.68 17.60
N PHE A 188 8.14 -8.19 17.88
CA PHE A 188 7.28 -8.79 16.84
C PHE A 188 6.90 -7.78 15.74
N TYR A 189 6.55 -6.54 16.12
CA TYR A 189 6.24 -5.47 15.16
C TYR A 189 7.44 -4.94 14.37
N PHE A 190 8.66 -5.14 14.88
CA PHE A 190 9.89 -4.75 14.19
C PHE A 190 10.37 -5.86 13.25
N LEU A 191 10.24 -7.13 13.67
CA LEU A 191 10.55 -8.30 12.84
C LEU A 191 9.60 -8.45 11.64
N SER A 192 8.39 -7.90 11.71
CA SER A 192 7.50 -7.80 10.55
C SER A 192 7.90 -6.71 9.54
N GLN A 193 9.01 -5.97 9.77
CA GLN A 193 9.53 -4.92 8.89
C GLN A 193 10.92 -5.24 8.32
N SER A 194 11.59 -6.28 8.83
CA SER A 194 12.85 -6.84 8.33
C SER A 194 12.61 -7.93 7.29
#